data_AF-A0A955VK06-F1
#
_entry.id   AF-A0A955VK06-F1
#
_cell.length_a   1.000
_cell.length_b   1.000
_cell.length_c   1.000
_cell.angle_alpha   90.00
_cell.angle_beta   90.00
_cell.angle_gamma   90.00
#
_symmetry.space_group_name_H-M   'P 1'
#
loop_
_entity.id
_entity.type
_entity.pdbx_description
1 polymer ?
#
loop_
_entity_poly.entity_id
_entity_poly.type
_entity_poly.pdbx_seq_one_letter_code
_entity_poly.pdbx_strand_id
1 'polypeptide(L)'
;TEGDWGGPDADLGGDVEPDSVDASGTESCPPRSSLKTLAADRWGYELIPNVVTDDGSDSLVLEVFVTQANVKQVRLAAISFLFKGPGTGATAELRDDGQHPDRIAGDGIYTGGPYSYDPNSPVKIVRLYNDPESPAGLDFQSLGRIELVLEDDSVQQFLQEPVVGVLRADVPLPTIDDLGDGIAATSHVLNICGSDFLTQTRLRFLSGAASGLTQRAYGKLKDSAQFVAMLSTYKLERIGNQPSNYNAGLYDRVRNSISGINVPPIDSGALFGSDQHLLGVLTLDLARRGLNASNLAHELLHNWSGSVATGGISDGVHFSQHSSVGSLLGGFLWVEQNDGSFIRDCSEGRNKAHRAAPLDRYLMGLIPGDEVPPILIATTEAIVDCGGVEPPKPYSVVTIEEIQQQYGVRTPGPDQSRRDYRIIFLAESLGRYLTPQEMAFYTILAKKVAETVPLGDPDPYVQQLGWVALERFFGHGTSWETALDFK
;
A
#
# COMPACT_ATOMS: atom_id res chain seq x y z
N THR A 1 -62.05 -32.69 12.59
CA THR A 1 -61.02 -33.65 13.00
C THR A 1 -59.74 -32.86 13.20
N GLU A 2 -59.66 -32.06 14.27
CA GLU A 2 -59.22 -32.46 15.63
C GLU A 2 -57.86 -33.16 15.61
N GLY A 3 -56.88 -32.57 16.30
CA GLY A 3 -55.53 -33.10 16.47
C GLY A 3 -54.57 -32.07 17.05
N ASP A 4 -54.93 -31.54 18.22
CA ASP A 4 -54.17 -30.67 19.10
C ASP A 4 -53.05 -31.43 19.83
N TRP A 5 -51.87 -30.81 20.03
CA TRP A 5 -50.91 -31.12 21.11
C TRP A 5 -50.04 -29.88 21.37
N GLY A 6 -50.27 -29.25 22.53
CA GLY A 6 -49.54 -28.08 22.99
C GLY A 6 -48.33 -28.36 23.90
N GLY A 7 -47.40 -27.39 23.85
CA GLY A 7 -46.60 -26.84 24.96
C GLY A 7 -45.24 -27.47 25.30
N PRO A 8 -44.31 -26.75 25.98
CA PRO A 8 -44.39 -25.36 26.47
C PRO A 8 -43.22 -24.44 26.03
N ASP A 9 -43.42 -23.16 26.33
CA ASP A 9 -42.53 -22.01 26.16
C ASP A 9 -41.07 -22.21 26.61
N ALA A 10 -40.15 -21.79 25.75
CA ALA A 10 -38.80 -21.39 26.13
C ALA A 10 -38.59 -19.94 25.66
N ASP A 11 -38.67 -19.05 26.64
CA ASP A 11 -38.31 -17.65 26.60
C ASP A 11 -36.82 -17.51 26.23
N LEU A 12 -36.54 -17.03 25.02
CA LEU A 12 -35.21 -16.58 24.57
C LEU A 12 -35.30 -15.10 24.21
N GLY A 13 -35.48 -14.27 25.23
CA GLY A 13 -35.10 -12.87 25.18
C GLY A 13 -33.58 -12.76 25.06
N GLY A 14 -33.09 -12.60 23.83
CA GLY A 14 -31.76 -12.08 23.54
C GLY A 14 -31.95 -10.85 22.67
N ASP A 15 -31.68 -9.68 23.24
CA ASP A 15 -31.71 -8.39 22.56
C ASP A 15 -30.77 -8.42 21.35
N VAL A 16 -31.34 -8.55 20.16
CA VAL A 16 -30.67 -8.16 18.93
C VAL A 16 -30.74 -6.64 18.90
N GLU A 17 -29.62 -5.97 19.15
CA GLU A 17 -29.51 -4.54 18.85
C GLU A 17 -29.89 -4.32 17.38
N PRO A 18 -30.84 -3.43 17.07
CA PRO A 18 -31.19 -3.15 15.70
C PRO A 18 -30.09 -2.31 15.06
N ASP A 19 -29.69 -2.71 13.86
CA ASP A 19 -29.08 -1.82 12.88
C ASP A 19 -29.89 -0.52 12.85
N SER A 20 -29.35 0.53 13.46
CA SER A 20 -29.95 1.86 13.43
C SER A 20 -29.74 2.42 12.03
N VAL A 21 -30.73 2.19 11.17
CA VAL A 21 -30.83 2.81 9.85
C VAL A 21 -31.09 4.31 10.07
N ASP A 22 -30.01 5.09 9.97
CA ASP A 22 -30.08 6.53 10.05
C ASP A 22 -30.82 7.08 8.82
N ALA A 23 -31.96 7.74 9.03
CA ALA A 23 -32.92 8.13 7.99
C ALA A 23 -32.59 9.49 7.34
N SER A 24 -31.31 9.85 7.25
CA SER A 24 -30.87 10.99 6.45
C SER A 24 -30.46 10.48 5.07
N GLY A 25 -31.13 10.94 4.01
CA GLY A 25 -30.97 10.46 2.64
C GLY A 25 -29.65 10.83 1.96
N THR A 26 -28.53 10.71 2.67
CA THR A 26 -27.19 10.60 2.07
C THR A 26 -27.07 9.21 1.47
N GLU A 27 -26.54 9.08 0.24
CA GLU A 27 -26.25 7.74 -0.30
C GLU A 27 -25.25 7.07 0.64
N SER A 28 -25.76 6.12 1.42
CA SER A 28 -24.99 5.36 2.41
C SER A 28 -24.06 4.39 1.68
N CYS A 29 -23.02 3.92 2.39
CA CYS A 29 -22.13 2.90 1.86
C CYS A 29 -22.92 1.76 1.20
N PRO A 30 -22.55 1.34 -0.03
CA PRO A 30 -23.27 0.27 -0.69
C PRO A 30 -23.29 -0.97 0.20
N PRO A 31 -24.42 -1.66 0.35
CA PRO A 31 -24.49 -2.82 1.24
C PRO A 31 -23.53 -3.90 0.74
N ARG A 32 -22.95 -4.68 1.65
CA ARG A 32 -22.06 -5.79 1.29
C ARG A 32 -22.67 -6.81 0.33
N SER A 33 -23.99 -7.01 0.34
CA SER A 33 -24.68 -7.84 -0.63
C SER A 33 -24.56 -7.35 -2.08
N SER A 34 -24.09 -6.13 -2.30
CA SER A 34 -23.83 -5.55 -3.63
C SER A 34 -22.37 -5.66 -4.09
N LEU A 35 -21.52 -6.38 -3.35
CA LEU A 35 -20.14 -6.63 -3.77
C LEU A 35 -20.12 -7.29 -5.15
N LYS A 36 -19.28 -6.73 -6.03
CA LYS A 36 -19.13 -7.26 -7.37
C LYS A 36 -18.50 -8.64 -7.31
N THR A 37 -19.12 -9.60 -8.00
CA THR A 37 -18.56 -10.95 -8.12
C THR A 37 -17.16 -10.89 -8.73
N LEU A 38 -16.20 -11.51 -8.04
CA LEU A 38 -14.85 -11.67 -8.56
C LEU A 38 -14.86 -12.62 -9.78
N ALA A 39 -13.90 -12.45 -10.69
CA ALA A 39 -13.73 -13.41 -11.78
C ALA A 39 -13.32 -14.79 -11.22
N ALA A 40 -13.71 -15.86 -11.91
CA ALA A 40 -13.50 -17.25 -11.47
C ALA A 40 -12.02 -17.64 -11.27
N ASP A 41 -11.07 -16.86 -11.79
CA ASP A 41 -9.63 -17.07 -11.62
C ASP A 41 -9.03 -16.31 -10.43
N ARG A 42 -9.89 -15.76 -9.55
CA ARG A 42 -9.49 -14.86 -8.46
C ARG A 42 -10.11 -15.25 -7.14
N TRP A 43 -9.41 -14.89 -6.09
CA TRP A 43 -9.89 -14.95 -4.72
C TRP A 43 -9.43 -13.70 -3.97
N GLY A 44 -9.95 -13.51 -2.77
CA GLY A 44 -9.53 -12.40 -1.92
C GLY A 44 -9.86 -12.62 -0.46
N TYR A 45 -9.45 -11.67 0.37
CA TYR A 45 -9.89 -11.61 1.76
C TYR A 45 -10.01 -10.16 2.23
N GLU A 46 -10.78 -9.94 3.28
CA GLU A 46 -10.83 -8.70 4.06
C GLU A 46 -10.81 -9.01 5.57
N LEU A 47 -10.08 -8.20 6.33
CA LEU A 47 -10.14 -8.20 7.80
C LEU A 47 -11.04 -7.04 8.24
N ILE A 48 -11.97 -7.30 9.15
CA ILE A 48 -13.05 -6.34 9.46
C ILE A 48 -13.25 -6.23 10.98
N PRO A 49 -12.83 -5.11 11.60
CA PRO A 49 -11.92 -4.11 11.03
C PRO A 49 -10.55 -4.72 10.71
N ASN A 50 -9.75 -4.06 9.87
CA ASN A 50 -8.38 -4.45 9.59
C ASN A 50 -7.37 -3.85 10.58
N VAL A 51 -7.86 -3.06 11.55
CA VAL A 51 -7.10 -2.55 12.70
C VAL A 51 -7.85 -2.84 13.99
N VAL A 52 -7.16 -3.36 15.00
CA VAL A 52 -7.68 -3.59 16.36
C VAL A 52 -6.75 -3.01 17.42
N THR A 53 -7.26 -2.73 18.62
CA THR A 53 -6.43 -2.31 19.75
C THR A 53 -5.63 -3.45 20.38
N ASP A 54 -4.47 -3.11 20.96
CA ASP A 54 -3.57 -4.05 21.65
C ASP A 54 -4.03 -4.46 23.06
N ASP A 55 -5.10 -3.86 23.57
CA ASP A 55 -5.74 -4.25 24.84
C ASP A 55 -6.80 -5.36 24.66
N GLY A 56 -7.09 -5.75 23.41
CA GLY A 56 -8.06 -6.78 23.06
C GLY A 56 -9.51 -6.36 23.28
N SER A 57 -9.80 -5.06 23.43
CA SER A 57 -11.17 -4.54 23.51
C SER A 57 -11.89 -4.58 22.17
N ASP A 58 -11.15 -4.44 21.07
CA ASP A 58 -11.65 -4.63 19.72
C ASP A 58 -11.60 -6.11 19.29
N SER A 59 -12.50 -6.48 18.39
CA SER A 59 -12.45 -7.76 17.70
C SER A 59 -12.65 -7.58 16.20
N LEU A 60 -12.13 -8.54 15.42
CA LEU A 60 -12.24 -8.57 13.97
C LEU A 60 -12.78 -9.91 13.48
N VAL A 61 -13.32 -9.91 12.28
CA VAL A 61 -13.63 -11.11 11.50
C VAL A 61 -12.76 -11.14 10.23
N LEU A 62 -12.49 -12.35 9.75
CA LEU A 62 -11.85 -12.60 8.48
C LEU A 62 -12.92 -13.09 7.49
N GLU A 63 -13.11 -12.36 6.40
CA GLU A 63 -13.93 -12.77 5.27
C GLU A 63 -13.02 -13.19 4.11
N VAL A 64 -13.31 -14.33 3.49
CA VAL A 64 -12.57 -14.89 2.35
C VAL A 64 -13.52 -15.04 1.15
N PHE A 65 -13.24 -14.29 0.09
CA PHE A 65 -13.99 -14.29 -1.15
C PHE A 65 -13.50 -15.44 -2.05
N VAL A 66 -14.34 -16.44 -2.27
CA VAL A 66 -14.02 -17.64 -3.03
C VAL A 66 -14.88 -17.73 -4.29
N THR A 67 -14.25 -17.90 -5.45
CA THR A 67 -14.96 -18.06 -6.74
C THR A 67 -14.84 -19.47 -7.33
N GLN A 68 -13.99 -20.31 -6.73
CA GLN A 68 -13.76 -21.68 -7.18
C GLN A 68 -14.92 -22.59 -6.76
N ALA A 69 -15.52 -23.30 -7.72
CA ALA A 69 -16.65 -24.18 -7.46
C ALA A 69 -16.28 -25.51 -6.77
N ASN A 70 -15.00 -25.86 -6.70
CA ASN A 70 -14.49 -27.13 -6.17
C ASN A 70 -13.86 -26.98 -4.77
N VAL A 71 -14.30 -26.01 -3.98
CA VAL A 71 -13.80 -25.76 -2.63
C VAL A 71 -14.64 -26.52 -1.63
N LYS A 72 -14.01 -27.48 -0.96
CA LYS A 72 -14.61 -28.33 0.06
C LYS A 72 -14.64 -27.66 1.43
N GLN A 73 -13.58 -26.92 1.76
CA GLN A 73 -13.42 -26.24 3.05
C GLN A 73 -12.53 -25.01 2.92
N VAL A 74 -12.88 -23.93 3.63
CA VAL A 74 -11.99 -22.79 3.86
C VAL A 74 -11.60 -22.79 5.32
N ARG A 75 -10.31 -22.63 5.62
CA ARG A 75 -9.81 -22.60 6.99
C ARG A 75 -8.67 -21.60 7.17
N LEU A 76 -8.56 -21.05 8.37
CA LEU A 76 -7.43 -20.25 8.82
C LEU A 76 -6.53 -21.15 9.66
N ALA A 77 -5.36 -21.48 9.13
CA ALA A 77 -4.36 -22.33 9.75
C ALA A 77 -3.24 -21.50 10.39
N ALA A 78 -2.49 -22.12 11.30
CA ALA A 78 -1.34 -21.51 11.98
C ALA A 78 -1.69 -20.13 12.57
N ILE A 79 -2.83 -20.05 13.25
CA ILE A 79 -3.32 -18.80 13.85
C ILE A 79 -2.29 -18.33 14.87
N SER A 80 -1.85 -17.08 14.70
CA SER A 80 -0.83 -16.48 15.54
C SER A 80 -1.25 -16.46 17.01
N PHE A 81 -0.33 -16.80 17.90
CA PHE A 81 -0.56 -16.77 19.36
C PHE A 81 -0.82 -15.35 19.90
N LEU A 82 -0.60 -14.32 19.08
CA LEU A 82 -0.90 -12.93 19.40
C LEU A 82 -2.40 -12.63 19.41
N PHE A 83 -3.23 -13.53 18.88
CA PHE A 83 -4.67 -13.33 18.78
C PHE A 83 -5.44 -14.41 19.53
N LYS A 84 -6.49 -14.01 20.24
CA LYS A 84 -7.51 -14.89 20.82
C LYS A 84 -8.66 -15.05 19.85
N GLY A 85 -9.23 -16.24 19.78
CA GLY A 85 -10.41 -16.54 18.98
C GLY A 85 -10.56 -18.03 18.71
N PRO A 86 -11.50 -18.42 17.85
CA PRO A 86 -11.65 -19.81 17.40
C PRO A 86 -10.33 -20.34 16.84
N GLY A 87 -9.89 -21.50 17.31
CA GLY A 87 -8.71 -22.19 16.76
C GLY A 87 -7.35 -21.53 17.04
N THR A 88 -7.22 -20.57 17.97
CA THR A 88 -5.93 -19.96 18.33
C THR A 88 -4.84 -21.02 18.57
N GLY A 89 -3.68 -20.84 17.93
CA GLY A 89 -2.56 -21.79 17.97
C GLY A 89 -2.74 -23.07 17.14
N ALA A 90 -3.87 -23.20 16.44
CA ALA A 90 -4.24 -24.37 15.63
C ALA A 90 -4.87 -23.93 14.31
N THR A 91 -6.08 -24.40 14.02
CA THR A 91 -6.82 -24.15 12.79
C THR A 91 -8.26 -23.81 13.14
N ALA A 92 -8.85 -22.83 12.45
CA ALA A 92 -10.25 -22.49 12.53
C ALA A 92 -10.90 -22.68 11.16
N GLU A 93 -12.08 -23.29 11.13
CA GLU A 93 -12.90 -23.37 9.92
C GLU A 93 -13.62 -22.04 9.70
N LEU A 94 -13.69 -21.60 8.44
CA LEU A 94 -14.48 -20.45 8.01
C LEU A 94 -15.75 -20.98 7.32
N ARG A 95 -16.87 -20.30 7.54
CA ARG A 95 -18.20 -20.78 7.14
C ARG A 95 -18.93 -19.77 6.26
N ASP A 96 -19.76 -20.29 5.37
CA ASP A 96 -20.68 -19.56 4.49
C ASP A 96 -22.09 -20.15 4.71
N ASP A 97 -22.59 -20.00 5.95
CA ASP A 97 -23.78 -20.68 6.48
C ASP A 97 -24.89 -19.72 6.98
N GLY A 98 -24.68 -18.41 6.83
CA GLY A 98 -25.55 -17.33 7.29
C GLY A 98 -25.65 -17.20 8.81
N GLN A 99 -24.82 -17.92 9.58
CA GLN A 99 -24.76 -17.79 11.03
C GLN A 99 -23.61 -16.86 11.42
N HIS A 100 -23.91 -15.94 12.34
CA HIS A 100 -22.91 -14.99 12.84
C HIS A 100 -21.58 -15.69 13.21
N PRO A 101 -20.42 -15.19 12.71
CA PRO A 101 -20.23 -13.90 12.04
C PRO A 101 -20.57 -13.84 10.55
N ASP A 102 -20.86 -14.97 9.91
CA ASP A 102 -21.29 -15.00 8.52
C ASP A 102 -22.69 -14.38 8.35
N ARG A 103 -22.90 -13.65 7.25
CA ARG A 103 -24.07 -12.78 7.08
C ARG A 103 -25.10 -13.36 6.11
N ILE A 104 -24.64 -14.03 5.04
CA ILE A 104 -25.48 -14.49 3.95
C ILE A 104 -25.01 -15.87 3.54
N ALA A 105 -25.83 -16.89 3.82
CA ALA A 105 -25.50 -18.25 3.44
C ALA A 105 -25.41 -18.43 1.91
N GLY A 106 -24.33 -19.07 1.45
CA GLY A 106 -24.09 -19.47 0.08
C GLY A 106 -23.72 -18.34 -0.87
N ASP A 107 -23.18 -17.22 -0.37
CA ASP A 107 -22.75 -16.09 -1.19
C ASP A 107 -21.29 -16.19 -1.65
N GLY A 108 -20.57 -17.23 -1.23
CA GLY A 108 -19.17 -17.46 -1.56
C GLY A 108 -18.20 -16.66 -0.68
N ILE A 109 -18.68 -16.08 0.42
CA ILE A 109 -17.88 -15.36 1.41
C ILE A 109 -17.78 -16.21 2.68
N TYR A 110 -16.63 -16.84 2.86
CA TYR A 110 -16.39 -17.66 4.04
C TYR A 110 -15.88 -16.78 5.18
N THR A 111 -16.58 -16.81 6.32
CA THR A 111 -16.30 -15.93 7.45
C THR A 111 -15.78 -16.71 8.66
N GLY A 112 -14.78 -16.17 9.36
CA GLY A 112 -14.25 -16.71 10.62
C GLY A 112 -13.95 -15.63 11.65
N GLY A 113 -13.99 -16.02 12.92
CA GLY A 113 -13.81 -15.12 14.06
C GLY A 113 -14.98 -15.21 15.05
N PRO A 114 -15.14 -14.22 15.95
CA PRO A 114 -14.28 -13.05 16.10
C PRO A 114 -12.87 -13.40 16.63
N TYR A 115 -11.89 -12.59 16.25
CA TYR A 115 -10.52 -12.61 16.76
C TYR A 115 -10.21 -11.29 17.46
N SER A 116 -9.50 -11.31 18.57
CA SER A 116 -9.02 -10.10 19.26
C SER A 116 -7.54 -10.21 19.57
N TYR A 117 -6.84 -9.08 19.71
CA TYR A 117 -5.45 -9.11 20.17
C TYR A 117 -5.38 -9.65 21.60
N ASP A 118 -4.37 -10.46 21.93
CA ASP A 118 -4.15 -10.90 23.32
C ASP A 118 -3.45 -9.81 24.13
N PRO A 119 -4.12 -9.15 25.10
CA PRO A 119 -3.46 -8.15 25.96
C PRO A 119 -2.31 -8.73 26.79
N ASN A 120 -2.29 -10.04 26.99
CA ASN A 120 -1.20 -10.75 27.69
C ASN A 120 -0.04 -11.14 26.76
N SER A 121 -0.12 -10.79 25.47
CA SER A 121 0.95 -11.03 24.51
C SER A 121 2.29 -10.48 25.02
N PRO A 122 3.40 -11.24 24.88
CA PRO A 122 4.74 -10.76 25.19
C PRO A 122 5.24 -9.73 24.16
N VAL A 123 4.66 -9.70 22.96
CA VAL A 123 4.99 -8.71 21.94
C VAL A 123 4.29 -7.40 22.31
N LYS A 124 5.07 -6.34 22.47
CA LYS A 124 4.54 -5.00 22.77
C LYS A 124 4.56 -4.15 21.50
N ILE A 125 3.45 -3.46 21.27
CA ILE A 125 3.32 -2.53 20.15
C ILE A 125 4.04 -1.24 20.53
N VAL A 126 5.29 -1.09 20.08
CA VAL A 126 6.10 0.10 20.41
C VAL A 126 6.15 1.04 19.22
N ARG A 127 6.65 0.55 18.09
CA ARG A 127 6.78 1.27 16.82
C ARG A 127 6.55 0.30 15.67
N LEU A 128 6.10 0.84 14.55
CA LEU A 128 5.89 0.06 13.34
C LEU A 128 7.21 -0.62 12.92
N TYR A 129 7.16 -1.93 12.71
CA TYR A 129 8.32 -2.77 12.38
C TYR A 129 9.47 -2.78 13.40
N ASN A 130 9.23 -2.28 14.62
CA ASN A 130 10.29 -1.97 15.60
C ASN A 130 11.37 -1.00 15.08
N ASP A 131 11.04 -0.21 14.07
CA ASP A 131 11.94 0.77 13.49
C ASP A 131 11.89 2.09 14.27
N PRO A 132 13.03 2.63 14.76
CA PRO A 132 13.05 3.81 15.62
C PRO A 132 12.59 5.09 14.90
N GLU A 133 12.71 5.12 13.58
CA GLU A 133 12.30 6.27 12.76
C GLU A 133 10.81 6.20 12.38
N SER A 134 10.18 5.04 12.53
CA SER A 134 8.77 4.80 12.23
C SER A 134 7.82 5.28 13.35
N PRO A 135 6.52 5.46 13.07
CA PRO A 135 5.56 5.91 14.06
C PRO A 135 5.47 4.99 15.26
N ALA A 136 5.30 5.59 16.44
CA ALA A 136 5.02 4.86 17.66
C ALA A 136 3.53 4.48 17.74
N GLY A 137 3.22 3.48 18.56
CA GLY A 137 1.83 3.16 18.91
C GLY A 137 1.09 2.29 17.92
N LEU A 138 1.75 1.79 16.87
CA LEU A 138 1.12 0.89 15.90
C LEU A 138 2.11 -0.10 15.31
N ASP A 139 1.62 -1.25 14.85
CA ASP A 139 2.41 -2.24 14.09
C ASP A 139 1.50 -3.14 13.24
N PHE A 140 2.09 -4.01 12.42
CA PHE A 140 1.39 -5.04 11.65
C PHE A 140 1.68 -6.44 12.18
N GLN A 141 0.64 -7.25 12.40
CA GLN A 141 0.76 -8.62 12.90
C GLN A 141 0.04 -9.61 11.98
N SER A 142 0.69 -10.74 11.68
CA SER A 142 0.06 -11.81 10.89
C SER A 142 -1.00 -12.49 11.74
N LEU A 143 -2.19 -12.69 11.18
CA LEU A 143 -3.28 -13.43 11.83
C LEU A 143 -3.09 -14.94 11.68
N GLY A 144 -2.66 -15.40 10.51
CA GLY A 144 -2.48 -16.82 10.17
C GLY A 144 -2.38 -17.02 8.66
N ARG A 145 -2.63 -18.23 8.18
CA ARG A 145 -2.65 -18.58 6.75
C ARG A 145 -4.02 -19.03 6.32
N ILE A 146 -4.54 -18.45 5.24
CA ILE A 146 -5.78 -18.93 4.61
C ILE A 146 -5.44 -20.15 3.77
N GLU A 147 -6.15 -21.25 4.01
CA GLU A 147 -6.06 -22.49 3.24
C GLU A 147 -7.44 -22.84 2.66
N LEU A 148 -7.46 -23.17 1.37
CA LEU A 148 -8.61 -23.74 0.69
C LEU A 148 -8.32 -25.22 0.45
N VAL A 149 -9.12 -26.08 1.06
CA VAL A 149 -9.12 -27.52 0.79
C VAL A 149 -10.08 -27.76 -0.36
N LEU A 150 -9.59 -28.34 -1.45
CA LEU A 150 -10.39 -28.66 -2.61
C LEU A 150 -11.07 -30.03 -2.48
N GLU A 151 -12.02 -30.33 -3.37
CA GLU A 151 -12.74 -31.62 -3.40
C GLU A 151 -11.82 -32.85 -3.58
N ASP A 152 -10.63 -32.69 -4.16
CA ASP A 152 -9.61 -33.74 -4.30
C ASP A 152 -8.64 -33.80 -3.11
N ASP A 153 -8.97 -33.12 -2.01
CA ASP A 153 -8.17 -32.96 -0.79
C ASP A 153 -6.82 -32.22 -0.99
N SER A 154 -6.57 -31.66 -2.18
CA SER A 154 -5.44 -30.75 -2.38
C SER A 154 -5.68 -29.43 -1.64
N VAL A 155 -4.58 -28.80 -1.21
CA VAL A 155 -4.62 -27.54 -0.45
C VAL A 155 -4.02 -26.43 -1.27
N GLN A 156 -4.78 -25.36 -1.47
CA GLN A 156 -4.29 -24.09 -1.99
C GLN A 156 -4.15 -23.08 -0.86
N GLN A 157 -3.18 -22.16 -0.99
CA GLN A 157 -2.91 -21.13 0.00
C GLN A 157 -2.79 -19.77 -0.68
N PHE A 158 -3.24 -18.73 0.03
CA PHE A 158 -2.91 -17.36 -0.34
C PHE A 158 -1.39 -17.17 -0.29
N LEU A 159 -0.84 -16.44 -1.26
CA LEU A 159 0.59 -16.12 -1.24
C LEU A 159 0.92 -15.13 -0.14
N GLN A 160 -0.03 -14.27 0.22
CA GLN A 160 0.10 -13.31 1.32
C GLN A 160 -0.88 -13.63 2.44
N GLU A 161 -0.34 -13.79 3.65
CA GLU A 161 -1.11 -13.96 4.88
C GLU A 161 -1.99 -12.74 5.17
N PRO A 162 -3.17 -12.92 5.80
CA PRO A 162 -3.89 -11.81 6.40
C PRO A 162 -3.07 -11.13 7.48
N VAL A 163 -2.87 -9.83 7.34
CA VAL A 163 -2.10 -9.01 8.26
C VAL A 163 -3.01 -7.93 8.85
N VAL A 164 -3.06 -7.92 10.18
CA VAL A 164 -3.88 -7.02 11.01
C VAL A 164 -3.02 -5.85 11.45
N GLY A 165 -3.52 -4.62 11.33
CA GLY A 165 -2.94 -3.48 12.02
C GLY A 165 -3.29 -3.56 13.51
N VAL A 166 -2.30 -3.38 14.38
CA VAL A 166 -2.53 -3.32 15.83
C VAL A 166 -2.20 -1.92 16.29
N LEU A 167 -3.16 -1.27 16.93
CA LEU A 167 -3.05 0.09 17.47
C LEU A 167 -2.94 0.01 18.99
N ARG A 168 -2.07 0.81 19.60
CA ARG A 168 -2.07 0.93 21.06
C ARG A 168 -3.38 1.56 21.53
N ALA A 169 -3.98 0.98 22.58
CA ALA A 169 -5.24 1.46 23.14
C ALA A 169 -5.18 2.91 23.66
N ASP A 170 -3.99 3.43 23.96
CA ASP A 170 -3.79 4.81 24.41
C ASP A 170 -3.53 5.82 23.27
N VAL A 171 -3.57 5.38 22.01
CA VAL A 171 -3.47 6.27 20.86
C VAL A 171 -4.78 7.07 20.71
N PRO A 172 -4.72 8.42 20.66
CA PRO A 172 -5.91 9.23 20.44
C PRO A 172 -6.56 8.95 19.10
N LEU A 173 -7.88 8.72 19.12
CA LEU A 173 -8.69 8.58 17.92
C LEU A 173 -8.94 9.95 17.27
N PRO A 174 -8.86 10.07 15.94
CA PRO A 174 -9.13 11.32 15.24
C PRO A 174 -10.63 11.61 15.21
N THR A 175 -10.99 12.89 14.99
CA THR A 175 -12.33 13.23 14.50
C THR A 175 -12.50 12.69 13.09
N ILE A 176 -13.67 12.11 12.82
CA ILE A 176 -14.07 11.63 11.51
C ILE A 176 -15.25 12.47 11.05
N ASP A 177 -15.08 13.13 9.91
CA ASP A 177 -16.14 13.87 9.24
C ASP A 177 -16.81 12.94 8.21
N ASP A 178 -18.12 12.75 8.33
CA ASP A 178 -18.93 12.14 7.27
C ASP A 178 -19.20 13.21 6.21
N LEU A 179 -18.70 12.98 5.00
CA LEU A 179 -18.82 13.90 3.87
C LEU A 179 -19.99 13.53 2.94
N GLY A 180 -20.75 12.48 3.28
CA GLY A 180 -21.79 11.89 2.47
C GLY A 180 -21.27 11.10 1.26
N ASP A 181 -22.18 10.45 0.54
CA ASP A 181 -21.91 9.68 -0.68
C ASP A 181 -20.89 8.55 -0.47
N GLY A 182 -20.93 7.90 0.69
CA GLY A 182 -19.98 6.86 1.07
C GLY A 182 -18.54 7.37 1.24
N ILE A 183 -18.36 8.61 1.70
CA ILE A 183 -17.04 9.22 1.93
C ILE A 183 -16.96 9.73 3.37
N ALA A 184 -15.94 9.28 4.10
CA ALA A 184 -15.59 9.79 5.42
C ALA A 184 -14.13 10.29 5.41
N ALA A 185 -13.76 11.20 6.31
CA ALA A 185 -12.41 11.75 6.33
C ALA A 185 -11.90 12.07 7.72
N THR A 186 -10.58 11.99 7.89
CA THR A 186 -9.86 12.73 8.93
C THR A 186 -9.21 13.97 8.30
N SER A 187 -8.37 14.68 9.05
CA SER A 187 -7.56 15.76 8.48
C SER A 187 -6.47 15.29 7.51
N HIS A 188 -6.17 13.98 7.38
CA HIS A 188 -5.12 13.46 6.47
C HIS A 188 -5.52 12.25 5.61
N VAL A 189 -6.63 11.59 5.91
CA VAL A 189 -7.05 10.37 5.22
C VAL A 189 -8.48 10.49 4.77
N LEU A 190 -8.72 10.12 3.52
CA LEU A 190 -10.04 9.96 2.95
C LEU A 190 -10.38 8.46 2.94
N ASN A 191 -11.50 8.07 3.52
CA ASN A 191 -12.08 6.75 3.30
C ASN A 191 -13.20 6.86 2.26
N ILE A 192 -13.11 6.02 1.23
CA ILE A 192 -14.18 5.84 0.26
C ILE A 192 -14.67 4.40 0.36
N CYS A 193 -15.91 4.22 0.76
CA CYS A 193 -16.52 2.90 0.71
C CYS A 193 -17.10 2.63 -0.69
N GLY A 194 -16.95 1.39 -1.14
CA GLY A 194 -17.39 0.93 -2.46
C GLY A 194 -17.63 -0.57 -2.49
N SER A 195 -17.83 -1.11 -3.70
CA SER A 195 -18.13 -2.53 -3.93
C SER A 195 -17.34 -3.17 -5.10
N ASP A 196 -16.44 -2.41 -5.73
CA ASP A 196 -15.84 -2.75 -7.02
C ASP A 196 -14.39 -3.24 -6.97
N PHE A 197 -13.80 -3.32 -5.76
CA PHE A 197 -12.42 -3.75 -5.54
C PHE A 197 -11.39 -2.95 -6.38
N LEU A 198 -11.58 -1.64 -6.56
CA LEU A 198 -10.88 -0.85 -7.58
C LEU A 198 -9.36 -0.80 -7.37
N THR A 199 -8.93 -0.62 -6.12
CA THR A 199 -7.52 -0.52 -5.74
C THR A 199 -6.78 -1.82 -6.03
N GLN A 200 -7.24 -2.97 -5.51
CA GLN A 200 -6.54 -4.24 -5.76
C GLN A 200 -6.71 -4.74 -7.20
N THR A 201 -7.85 -4.48 -7.86
CA THR A 201 -7.98 -4.86 -9.27
C THR A 201 -7.06 -4.05 -10.18
N ARG A 202 -6.79 -2.78 -9.85
CA ARG A 202 -5.74 -2.00 -10.52
C ARG A 202 -4.37 -2.60 -10.26
N LEU A 203 -4.00 -2.83 -9.00
CA LEU A 203 -2.68 -3.32 -8.60
C LEU A 203 -2.33 -4.70 -9.17
N ARG A 204 -3.32 -5.61 -9.23
CA ARG A 204 -3.11 -7.03 -9.58
C ARG A 204 -3.38 -7.33 -11.05
N PHE A 205 -4.33 -6.64 -11.66
CA PHE A 205 -4.86 -7.04 -12.97
C PHE A 205 -4.81 -5.92 -14.01
N LEU A 206 -4.37 -4.72 -13.63
CA LEU A 206 -4.35 -3.53 -14.48
C LEU A 206 -5.73 -3.18 -15.08
N SER A 207 -6.82 -3.72 -14.53
CA SER A 207 -8.19 -3.61 -15.06
C SER A 207 -9.13 -2.76 -14.20
N GLY A 208 -8.65 -2.22 -13.07
CA GLY A 208 -9.39 -1.30 -12.21
C GLY A 208 -9.19 0.16 -12.64
N ALA A 209 -10.21 1.01 -12.44
CA ALA A 209 -10.19 2.42 -12.79
C ALA A 209 -9.96 3.29 -11.53
N ALA A 210 -8.69 3.52 -11.19
CA ALA A 210 -8.29 4.43 -10.10
C ALA A 210 -8.90 5.84 -10.26
N SER A 211 -9.19 6.24 -11.50
CA SER A 211 -9.95 7.45 -11.83
C SER A 211 -11.29 7.57 -11.10
N GLY A 212 -12.01 6.47 -10.86
CA GLY A 212 -13.31 6.52 -10.17
C GLY A 212 -13.19 6.97 -8.71
N LEU A 213 -12.20 6.45 -7.98
CA LEU A 213 -11.95 6.84 -6.59
C LEU A 213 -11.41 8.28 -6.49
N THR A 214 -10.51 8.65 -7.39
CA THR A 214 -9.94 10.02 -7.43
C THR A 214 -10.99 11.07 -7.80
N GLN A 215 -11.89 10.80 -8.76
CA GLN A 215 -13.01 11.69 -9.07
C GLN A 215 -13.91 11.91 -7.85
N ARG A 216 -14.25 10.85 -7.11
CA ARG A 216 -15.02 10.95 -5.87
C ARG A 216 -14.29 11.79 -4.82
N ALA A 217 -12.97 11.58 -4.65
CA ALA A 217 -12.15 12.37 -3.75
C ALA A 217 -12.15 13.88 -4.11
N TYR A 218 -11.86 14.23 -5.37
CA TYR A 218 -11.90 15.62 -5.84
C TYR A 218 -13.32 16.20 -5.94
N GLY A 219 -14.37 15.37 -5.80
CA GLY A 219 -15.71 15.85 -5.53
C GLY A 219 -15.78 16.68 -4.25
N LYS A 220 -15.06 16.25 -3.20
CA LYS A 220 -15.04 16.84 -1.85
C LYS A 220 -13.80 17.70 -1.56
N LEU A 221 -12.68 17.45 -2.23
CA LEU A 221 -11.39 18.13 -2.02
C LEU A 221 -11.10 19.19 -3.09
N LYS A 222 -10.36 20.24 -2.73
CA LYS A 222 -9.77 21.18 -3.68
C LYS A 222 -8.70 20.48 -4.51
N ASP A 223 -8.64 20.82 -5.79
CA ASP A 223 -7.59 20.36 -6.69
C ASP A 223 -6.25 21.00 -6.31
N SER A 224 -5.48 20.32 -5.47
CA SER A 224 -4.27 20.86 -4.86
C SER A 224 -3.15 19.82 -4.72
N ALA A 225 -3.52 18.53 -4.67
CA ALA A 225 -2.58 17.43 -4.51
C ALA A 225 -1.85 17.11 -5.82
N GLN A 226 -0.57 16.74 -5.69
CA GLN A 226 0.22 16.23 -6.81
C GLN A 226 0.11 14.71 -6.91
N PHE A 227 -0.22 14.04 -5.81
CA PHE A 227 -0.30 12.60 -5.75
C PHE A 227 -1.51 12.13 -4.96
N VAL A 228 -2.04 10.96 -5.33
CA VAL A 228 -2.97 10.20 -4.50
C VAL A 228 -2.35 8.85 -4.21
N ALA A 229 -2.18 8.50 -2.94
CA ALA A 229 -1.78 7.17 -2.49
C ALA A 229 -3.02 6.37 -2.10
N MET A 230 -3.36 5.37 -2.91
CA MET A 230 -4.51 4.49 -2.72
C MET A 230 -4.12 3.23 -1.95
N LEU A 231 -4.94 2.93 -0.95
CA LEU A 231 -4.84 1.78 -0.06
C LEU A 231 -6.18 1.03 -0.10
N SER A 232 -6.16 -0.26 0.22
CA SER A 232 -7.37 -1.07 0.39
C SER A 232 -7.40 -1.72 1.77
N THR A 233 -8.60 -2.03 2.29
CA THR A 233 -8.77 -2.89 3.48
C THR A 233 -8.72 -4.39 3.18
N TYR A 234 -8.76 -4.72 1.90
CA TYR A 234 -8.88 -6.08 1.37
C TYR A 234 -7.73 -6.40 0.42
N LYS A 235 -7.56 -7.68 0.12
CA LYS A 235 -6.53 -8.22 -0.78
C LYS A 235 -7.20 -9.05 -1.87
N LEU A 236 -6.71 -8.92 -3.11
CA LEU A 236 -7.03 -9.84 -4.20
C LEU A 236 -5.77 -10.53 -4.71
N GLU A 237 -5.93 -11.75 -5.18
CA GLU A 237 -4.90 -12.54 -5.85
C GLU A 237 -5.50 -13.31 -7.03
N ARG A 238 -4.70 -13.57 -8.06
CA ARG A 238 -5.00 -14.66 -9.00
C ARG A 238 -4.75 -15.98 -8.31
N ILE A 239 -5.54 -16.99 -8.63
CA ILE A 239 -5.31 -18.35 -8.14
C ILE A 239 -3.96 -18.86 -8.66
N GLY A 240 -3.17 -19.43 -7.74
CA GLY A 240 -1.84 -19.95 -8.02
C GLY A 240 -0.71 -18.92 -7.95
N ASN A 241 0.49 -19.35 -8.29
CA ASN A 241 1.71 -18.55 -8.19
C ASN A 241 1.89 -17.64 -9.42
N GLN A 242 1.15 -16.52 -9.47
CA GLN A 242 1.22 -15.56 -10.57
C GLN A 242 2.09 -14.36 -10.22
N PRO A 243 2.97 -13.87 -11.14
CA PRO A 243 3.82 -12.71 -10.89
C PRO A 243 3.06 -11.47 -10.40
N SER A 244 1.85 -11.24 -10.91
CA SER A 244 1.00 -10.11 -10.52
C SER A 244 0.61 -10.07 -9.03
N ASN A 245 0.60 -11.23 -8.37
CA ASN A 245 0.30 -11.32 -6.94
C ASN A 245 1.41 -10.67 -6.09
N TYR A 246 2.61 -10.51 -6.67
CA TYR A 246 3.77 -9.91 -6.02
C TYR A 246 3.94 -8.41 -6.27
N ASN A 247 3.04 -7.73 -6.97
CA ASN A 247 3.14 -6.26 -7.08
C ASN A 247 2.94 -5.63 -5.68
N ALA A 248 3.94 -4.90 -5.18
CA ALA A 248 3.83 -4.20 -3.89
C ALA A 248 3.29 -2.77 -4.06
N GLY A 249 3.53 -2.18 -5.23
CA GLY A 249 3.01 -0.89 -5.65
C GLY A 249 2.79 -0.85 -7.16
N LEU A 250 2.13 0.22 -7.60
CA LEU A 250 1.99 0.62 -8.99
C LEU A 250 1.86 2.13 -9.07
N TYR A 251 2.57 2.76 -10.01
CA TYR A 251 2.44 4.16 -10.34
C TYR A 251 1.67 4.38 -11.66
N ASP A 252 0.59 5.15 -11.58
CA ASP A 252 -0.19 5.63 -12.70
C ASP A 252 0.10 7.10 -12.96
N ARG A 253 0.83 7.37 -14.04
CA ARG A 253 1.11 8.75 -14.47
C ARG A 253 -0.17 9.39 -15.01
N VAL A 254 -0.60 10.47 -14.37
CA VAL A 254 -1.76 11.26 -14.79
C VAL A 254 -1.34 12.42 -15.67
N ARG A 255 -0.26 13.11 -15.28
CA ARG A 255 0.22 14.30 -15.98
C ARG A 255 1.74 14.35 -16.06
N ASN A 256 2.23 14.81 -17.19
CA ASN A 256 3.62 15.15 -17.39
C ASN A 256 3.70 16.41 -18.26
N SER A 257 4.28 17.47 -17.72
CA SER A 257 4.60 18.69 -18.47
C SER A 257 6.10 18.98 -18.50
N ILE A 258 6.92 18.08 -17.96
CA ILE A 258 8.38 18.22 -17.89
C ILE A 258 9.03 17.44 -19.03
N SER A 259 10.17 17.93 -19.51
CA SER A 259 10.98 17.29 -20.56
C SER A 259 12.33 16.82 -20.04
N GLY A 260 13.06 16.00 -20.81
CA GLY A 260 14.39 15.50 -20.40
C GLY A 260 14.36 14.24 -19.52
N ILE A 261 13.20 13.59 -19.37
CA ILE A 261 13.03 12.37 -18.55
C ILE A 261 12.63 11.13 -19.36
N ASN A 262 12.70 11.20 -20.70
CA ASN A 262 12.20 10.16 -21.62
C ASN A 262 10.72 9.78 -21.41
N VAL A 263 9.89 10.77 -21.07
CA VAL A 263 8.43 10.61 -20.99
C VAL A 263 7.79 11.73 -21.81
N PRO A 264 6.87 11.42 -22.74
CA PRO A 264 6.18 12.44 -23.51
C PRO A 264 5.27 13.28 -22.62
N PRO A 265 4.93 14.51 -23.03
CA PRO A 265 3.88 15.27 -22.37
C PRO A 265 2.55 14.50 -22.40
N ILE A 266 1.86 14.45 -21.27
CA ILE A 266 0.54 13.83 -21.12
C ILE A 266 -0.29 14.66 -20.15
N ASP A 267 -1.59 14.74 -20.41
CA ASP A 267 -2.54 15.29 -19.48
C ASP A 267 -3.82 14.47 -19.49
N SER A 268 -3.97 13.63 -18.46
CA SER A 268 -5.18 12.86 -18.19
C SER A 268 -5.94 13.41 -16.98
N GLY A 269 -5.62 14.62 -16.49
CA GLY A 269 -6.14 15.15 -15.23
C GLY A 269 -7.67 15.11 -15.13
N ALA A 270 -8.36 15.49 -16.19
CA ALA A 270 -9.82 15.48 -16.27
C ALA A 270 -10.41 14.08 -16.03
N LEU A 271 -9.73 13.01 -16.44
CA LEU A 271 -10.18 11.64 -16.17
C LEU A 271 -10.12 11.30 -14.68
N PHE A 272 -9.26 11.95 -13.90
CA PHE A 272 -9.08 11.71 -12.47
C PHE A 272 -9.78 12.77 -11.60
N GLY A 273 -10.53 13.71 -12.20
CA GLY A 273 -11.20 14.80 -11.49
C GLY A 273 -10.27 15.92 -11.01
N SER A 274 -9.04 15.98 -11.53
CA SER A 274 -8.06 17.04 -11.24
C SER A 274 -7.86 17.90 -12.48
N ASP A 275 -8.16 19.20 -12.39
CA ASP A 275 -8.03 20.10 -13.52
C ASP A 275 -6.57 20.44 -13.79
N GLN A 276 -5.75 20.57 -12.74
CA GLN A 276 -4.45 21.24 -12.80
C GLN A 276 -3.30 20.53 -12.08
N HIS A 277 -3.55 19.80 -11.00
CA HIS A 277 -2.48 19.53 -10.03
C HIS A 277 -1.98 18.09 -9.99
N LEU A 278 -2.82 17.10 -10.28
CA LEU A 278 -2.47 15.69 -10.10
C LEU A 278 -1.43 15.22 -11.12
N LEU A 279 -0.26 14.83 -10.62
CA LEU A 279 0.85 14.26 -11.41
C LEU A 279 0.68 12.74 -11.56
N GLY A 280 0.25 12.06 -10.50
CA GLY A 280 0.06 10.61 -10.55
C GLY A 280 -0.71 10.00 -9.39
N VAL A 281 -1.08 8.74 -9.56
CA VAL A 281 -1.76 7.92 -8.55
C VAL A 281 -0.88 6.72 -8.22
N LEU A 282 -0.68 6.48 -6.94
CA LEU A 282 0.07 5.35 -6.41
C LEU A 282 -0.94 4.35 -5.87
N THR A 283 -0.87 3.10 -6.31
CA THR A 283 -1.68 2.02 -5.75
C THR A 283 -0.77 1.15 -4.92
N LEU A 284 -0.95 1.14 -3.59
CA LEU A 284 -0.09 0.37 -2.69
C LEU A 284 -0.81 -0.89 -2.22
N ASP A 285 -0.05 -1.96 -2.01
CA ASP A 285 -0.60 -3.18 -1.44
C ASP A 285 -1.01 -3.02 0.03
N LEU A 286 -1.84 -3.96 0.51
CA LEU A 286 -2.28 -4.01 1.90
C LEU A 286 -1.11 -4.28 2.86
N ALA A 287 -1.17 -3.64 4.02
CA ALA A 287 -0.31 -3.89 5.19
C ALA A 287 1.20 -3.88 4.86
N ARG A 288 2.00 -4.72 5.52
CA ARG A 288 3.47 -4.68 5.48
C ARG A 288 4.11 -4.67 4.10
N ARG A 289 3.43 -5.27 3.11
CA ARG A 289 3.95 -5.38 1.75
C ARG A 289 3.93 -4.05 1.01
N GLY A 290 2.82 -3.30 1.11
CA GLY A 290 2.67 -2.02 0.41
C GLY A 290 2.94 -0.81 1.30
N LEU A 291 2.65 -0.91 2.60
CA LEU A 291 2.77 0.16 3.59
C LEU A 291 4.15 0.18 4.25
N ASN A 292 5.18 0.39 3.43
CA ASN A 292 6.52 0.77 3.85
C ASN A 292 7.00 1.98 3.03
N ALA A 293 7.87 2.80 3.61
CA ALA A 293 8.33 4.04 2.97
C ALA A 293 9.13 3.78 1.69
N SER A 294 9.85 2.65 1.61
CA SER A 294 10.58 2.26 0.41
C SER A 294 9.65 2.07 -0.78
N ASN A 295 8.55 1.37 -0.59
CA ASN A 295 7.55 1.17 -1.62
C ASN A 295 6.85 2.49 -2.00
N LEU A 296 6.43 3.30 -1.03
CA LEU A 296 5.84 4.61 -1.31
C LEU A 296 6.79 5.53 -2.10
N ALA A 297 8.04 5.66 -1.66
CA ALA A 297 9.04 6.49 -2.32
C ALA A 297 9.43 5.93 -3.71
N HIS A 298 9.50 4.62 -3.86
CA HIS A 298 9.72 3.94 -5.14
C HIS A 298 8.62 4.31 -6.14
N GLU A 299 7.35 4.17 -5.76
CA GLU A 299 6.24 4.51 -6.64
C GLU A 299 6.18 6.03 -6.94
N LEU A 300 6.55 6.90 -5.99
CA LEU A 300 6.68 8.34 -6.25
C LEU A 300 7.76 8.63 -7.29
N LEU A 301 8.91 7.95 -7.21
CA LEU A 301 10.04 8.14 -8.12
C LEU A 301 9.68 7.83 -9.58
N HIS A 302 8.74 6.91 -9.84
CA HIS A 302 8.26 6.64 -11.20
C HIS A 302 7.64 7.86 -11.90
N ASN A 303 7.32 8.95 -11.17
CA ASN A 303 6.95 10.21 -11.80
C ASN A 303 8.09 10.88 -12.57
N TRP A 304 9.34 10.68 -12.17
CA TRP A 304 10.50 11.36 -12.76
C TRP A 304 11.53 10.42 -13.37
N SER A 305 11.67 9.23 -12.77
CA SER A 305 12.79 8.34 -12.99
C SER A 305 12.37 7.00 -13.58
N GLY A 306 13.38 6.21 -13.96
CA GLY A 306 13.19 4.85 -14.47
C GLY A 306 12.90 4.76 -15.96
N SER A 307 12.56 5.86 -16.65
CA SER A 307 12.33 5.81 -18.11
C SER A 307 13.57 6.14 -18.95
N VAL A 308 14.61 6.75 -18.40
CA VAL A 308 15.84 7.06 -19.16
C VAL A 308 16.65 5.78 -19.40
N ALA A 309 16.75 5.34 -20.65
CA ALA A 309 17.35 4.05 -21.02
C ALA A 309 18.69 4.16 -21.77
N THR A 310 19.35 5.32 -21.73
CA THR A 310 20.64 5.56 -22.41
C THR A 310 21.67 4.52 -21.98
N GLY A 311 22.36 3.90 -22.94
CA GLY A 311 23.40 2.90 -22.67
C GLY A 311 22.94 1.64 -21.93
N GLY A 312 21.63 1.39 -21.80
CA GLY A 312 21.12 0.22 -21.08
C GLY A 312 21.04 0.39 -19.56
N ILE A 313 21.07 1.62 -19.03
CA ILE A 313 20.89 1.88 -17.60
C ILE A 313 19.49 1.50 -17.09
N SER A 314 18.52 1.25 -17.96
CA SER A 314 17.12 0.98 -17.60
C SER A 314 16.40 0.10 -18.64
N ASP A 315 15.37 -0.62 -18.19
CA ASP A 315 14.39 -1.34 -19.03
C ASP A 315 13.17 -0.49 -19.44
N GLY A 316 13.19 0.81 -19.11
CA GLY A 316 12.10 1.77 -19.37
C GLY A 316 11.17 2.00 -18.19
N VAL A 317 11.26 1.18 -17.14
CA VAL A 317 10.50 1.35 -15.88
C VAL A 317 11.44 1.37 -14.67
N HIS A 318 12.41 0.47 -14.63
CA HIS A 318 13.37 0.34 -13.53
C HIS A 318 14.80 0.53 -14.03
N PHE A 319 15.69 0.96 -13.15
CA PHE A 319 17.12 0.98 -13.47
C PHE A 319 17.68 -0.45 -13.39
N SER A 320 18.65 -0.74 -14.27
CA SER A 320 19.33 -2.03 -14.29
C SER A 320 19.96 -2.32 -12.93
N GLN A 321 19.74 -3.53 -12.41
CA GLN A 321 20.39 -4.01 -11.20
C GLN A 321 21.92 -4.08 -11.32
N HIS A 322 22.46 -4.01 -12.55
CA HIS A 322 23.88 -4.01 -12.86
C HIS A 322 24.46 -2.59 -12.97
N SER A 323 23.69 -1.56 -12.63
CA SER A 323 24.12 -0.17 -12.71
C SER A 323 24.47 0.43 -11.35
N SER A 324 25.37 1.42 -11.36
CA SER A 324 25.80 2.15 -10.16
C SER A 324 24.86 3.30 -9.75
N VAL A 325 23.59 3.29 -10.21
CA VAL A 325 22.66 4.41 -10.00
C VAL A 325 22.33 4.62 -8.52
N GLY A 326 22.16 3.53 -7.75
CA GLY A 326 21.82 3.61 -6.32
C GLY A 326 20.42 4.15 -6.04
N SER A 327 19.45 3.92 -6.93
CA SER A 327 18.07 4.40 -6.78
C SER A 327 17.17 3.32 -6.16
N LEU A 328 16.09 3.74 -5.48
CA LEU A 328 15.03 2.79 -5.09
C LEU A 328 14.40 2.10 -6.31
N LEU A 329 14.46 2.71 -7.51
CA LEU A 329 13.99 2.11 -8.76
C LEU A 329 14.96 1.08 -9.37
N GLY A 330 16.15 0.88 -8.79
CA GLY A 330 17.13 -0.06 -9.31
C GLY A 330 18.57 0.43 -9.20
N GLY A 331 19.49 -0.47 -9.55
CA GLY A 331 20.92 -0.25 -9.32
C GLY A 331 21.26 -0.18 -7.83
N PHE A 332 22.55 0.03 -7.57
CA PHE A 332 23.14 0.12 -6.23
C PHE A 332 24.28 1.14 -6.24
N LEU A 333 24.57 1.78 -5.12
CA LEU A 333 25.77 2.61 -5.02
C LEU A 333 27.02 1.72 -5.10
N TRP A 334 28.00 2.15 -5.89
CA TRP A 334 29.27 1.46 -6.05
C TRP A 334 30.38 2.32 -5.46
N VAL A 335 31.12 1.78 -4.50
CA VAL A 335 32.19 2.49 -3.79
C VAL A 335 33.54 2.04 -4.34
N GLU A 336 34.22 2.96 -5.04
CA GLU A 336 35.54 2.71 -5.61
C GLU A 336 36.57 2.36 -4.52
N GLN A 337 37.41 1.37 -4.82
CA GLN A 337 38.52 0.92 -3.99
C GLN A 337 39.85 1.46 -4.55
N ASN A 338 40.90 1.41 -3.73
CA ASN A 338 42.24 1.91 -4.12
C ASN A 338 42.85 1.17 -5.33
N ASP A 339 42.35 -0.01 -5.70
CA ASP A 339 42.82 -0.81 -6.82
C ASP A 339 41.96 -0.65 -8.10
N GLY A 340 40.97 0.25 -8.07
CA GLY A 340 40.04 0.51 -9.17
C GLY A 340 38.90 -0.51 -9.30
N SER A 341 38.75 -1.43 -8.33
CA SER A 341 37.53 -2.22 -8.17
C SER A 341 36.44 -1.43 -7.43
N PHE A 342 35.22 -1.96 -7.37
CA PHE A 342 34.11 -1.33 -6.66
C PHE A 342 33.49 -2.30 -5.66
N ILE A 343 33.06 -1.79 -4.50
CA ILE A 343 32.21 -2.54 -3.58
C ILE A 343 30.77 -2.12 -3.80
N ARG A 344 29.87 -3.10 -3.94
CA ARG A 344 28.43 -2.84 -4.02
C ARG A 344 27.87 -2.51 -2.63
N ASP A 345 27.46 -1.26 -2.45
CA ASP A 345 26.77 -0.80 -1.25
C ASP A 345 25.25 -0.99 -1.39
N CYS A 346 24.72 -1.96 -0.65
CA CYS A 346 23.29 -2.24 -0.62
C CYS A 346 22.53 -1.41 0.43
N SER A 347 23.15 -0.44 1.09
CA SER A 347 22.42 0.55 1.88
C SER A 347 21.83 1.67 1.01
N GLU A 348 22.25 1.77 -0.25
CA GLU A 348 21.77 2.74 -1.24
C GLU A 348 21.44 2.03 -2.57
N GLY A 349 20.16 1.83 -2.87
CA GLY A 349 19.73 1.19 -4.11
C GLY A 349 18.35 0.56 -4.02
N ARG A 350 18.10 -0.46 -4.84
CA ARG A 350 16.80 -1.13 -4.88
C ARG A 350 16.41 -1.59 -3.48
N ASN A 351 15.19 -1.23 -3.07
CA ASN A 351 14.55 -1.53 -1.79
C ASN A 351 15.00 -0.71 -0.57
N LYS A 352 16.13 -0.01 -0.61
CA LYS A 352 16.57 0.79 0.54
C LYS A 352 17.58 1.87 0.18
N ALA A 353 17.43 3.04 0.77
CA ALA A 353 18.31 4.20 0.57
C ALA A 353 18.11 5.23 1.69
N HIS A 354 19.14 5.98 2.05
CA HIS A 354 18.96 7.16 2.93
C HIS A 354 18.54 8.39 2.12
N ARG A 355 18.77 8.36 0.80
CA ARG A 355 18.68 9.53 -0.07
C ARG A 355 18.25 9.11 -1.48
N ALA A 356 17.48 9.96 -2.16
CA ALA A 356 17.28 9.83 -3.60
C ALA A 356 18.62 9.89 -4.34
N ALA A 357 18.84 9.03 -5.32
CA ALA A 357 20.08 8.99 -6.09
C ALA A 357 20.33 10.32 -6.82
N PRO A 358 21.59 10.69 -7.13
CA PRO A 358 21.89 11.89 -7.91
C PRO A 358 21.12 11.95 -9.24
N LEU A 359 21.02 10.83 -9.97
CA LEU A 359 20.22 10.77 -11.19
C LEU A 359 18.73 11.05 -10.92
N ASP A 360 18.16 10.50 -9.85
CA ASP A 360 16.78 10.78 -9.46
C ASP A 360 16.56 12.26 -9.17
N ARG A 361 17.47 12.88 -8.40
CA ARG A 361 17.41 14.31 -8.07
C ARG A 361 17.54 15.18 -9.32
N TYR A 362 18.41 14.82 -10.26
CA TYR A 362 18.49 15.52 -11.53
C TYR A 362 17.20 15.38 -12.34
N LEU A 363 16.61 14.18 -12.42
CA LEU A 363 15.36 13.94 -13.17
C LEU A 363 14.14 14.57 -12.49
N MET A 364 14.16 14.75 -11.17
CA MET A 364 13.21 15.60 -10.45
C MET A 364 13.43 17.09 -10.75
N GLY A 365 14.63 17.46 -11.22
CA GLY A 365 15.05 18.82 -11.47
C GLY A 365 15.49 19.55 -10.21
N LEU A 366 16.00 18.84 -9.20
CA LEU A 366 16.45 19.39 -7.92
C LEU A 366 17.92 19.84 -7.94
N ILE A 367 18.75 19.20 -8.78
CA ILE A 367 20.18 19.46 -8.97
C ILE A 367 20.52 19.65 -10.46
N PRO A 368 21.58 20.40 -10.79
CA PRO A 368 22.08 20.51 -12.16
C PRO A 368 22.74 19.19 -12.62
N GLY A 369 22.98 19.08 -13.94
CA GLY A 369 23.53 17.86 -14.53
C GLY A 369 24.97 17.55 -14.09
N ASP A 370 25.78 18.56 -13.84
CA ASP A 370 27.18 18.42 -13.39
C ASP A 370 27.34 17.87 -11.97
N GLU A 371 26.26 17.80 -11.19
CA GLU A 371 26.19 17.08 -9.92
C GLU A 371 25.85 15.59 -10.07
N VAL A 372 25.57 15.10 -11.29
CA VAL A 372 25.33 13.67 -11.55
C VAL A 372 26.65 12.99 -11.92
N PRO A 373 27.18 12.07 -11.07
CA PRO A 373 28.40 11.35 -11.39
C PRO A 373 28.19 10.40 -12.59
N PRO A 374 29.26 9.99 -13.29
CA PRO A 374 29.18 8.97 -14.31
C PRO A 374 28.56 7.67 -13.76
N ILE A 375 27.66 7.07 -14.53
CA ILE A 375 26.96 5.83 -14.16
C ILE A 375 27.73 4.66 -14.78
N LEU A 376 28.14 3.71 -13.94
CA LEU A 376 28.80 2.50 -14.38
C LEU A 376 27.76 1.41 -14.59
N ILE A 377 27.93 0.59 -15.63
CA ILE A 377 27.08 -0.57 -15.91
C ILE A 377 27.97 -1.79 -16.11
N ALA A 378 27.80 -2.81 -15.27
CA ALA A 378 28.52 -4.06 -15.41
C ALA A 378 28.19 -4.71 -16.76
N THR A 379 29.20 -5.21 -17.47
CA THR A 379 28.97 -5.98 -18.70
C THR A 379 28.70 -7.47 -18.44
N THR A 380 28.74 -7.90 -17.18
CA THR A 380 28.47 -9.27 -16.77
C THR A 380 27.00 -9.45 -16.41
N GLU A 381 26.45 -10.61 -16.74
CA GLU A 381 25.10 -11.02 -16.31
C GLU A 381 25.07 -11.49 -14.85
N ALA A 382 26.23 -11.77 -14.24
CA ALA A 382 26.29 -12.21 -12.85
C ALA A 382 25.92 -11.05 -11.91
N ILE A 383 24.96 -11.30 -11.02
CA ILE A 383 24.61 -10.39 -9.94
C ILE A 383 25.63 -10.60 -8.81
N VAL A 384 26.32 -9.54 -8.39
CA VAL A 384 27.25 -9.58 -7.25
C VAL A 384 26.48 -9.38 -5.96
N ASP A 385 26.72 -10.21 -4.95
CA ASP A 385 26.08 -10.05 -3.64
C ASP A 385 26.44 -8.73 -2.96
N CYS A 386 25.63 -8.31 -1.99
CA CYS A 386 25.89 -7.11 -1.19
C CYS A 386 27.24 -7.20 -0.45
N GLY A 387 28.05 -6.15 -0.52
CA GLY A 387 29.42 -6.15 0.01
C GLY A 387 30.42 -6.96 -0.81
N GLY A 388 29.96 -7.61 -1.90
CA GLY A 388 30.82 -8.22 -2.89
C GLY A 388 31.59 -7.17 -3.69
N VAL A 389 32.71 -7.61 -4.26
CA VAL A 389 33.54 -6.80 -5.13
C VAL A 389 33.00 -6.94 -6.55
N GLU A 390 32.49 -5.85 -7.11
CA GLU A 390 32.17 -5.75 -8.53
C GLU A 390 33.48 -5.85 -9.32
N PRO A 391 33.53 -6.68 -10.38
CA PRO A 391 34.77 -6.93 -11.09
C PRO A 391 35.34 -5.61 -11.66
N PRO A 392 36.66 -5.38 -11.55
CA PRO A 392 37.30 -4.11 -11.90
C PRO A 392 37.23 -3.74 -13.40
N LYS A 393 36.73 -4.64 -14.26
CA LYS A 393 36.38 -4.46 -15.69
C LYS A 393 35.83 -5.77 -16.28
N PRO A 394 35.05 -5.71 -17.39
CA PRO A 394 34.61 -4.52 -18.09
C PRO A 394 33.32 -3.92 -17.50
N TYR A 395 33.20 -2.59 -17.57
CA TYR A 395 31.95 -1.85 -17.40
C TYR A 395 31.83 -0.84 -18.54
N SER A 396 30.60 -0.49 -18.89
CA SER A 396 30.34 0.71 -19.71
C SER A 396 30.07 1.89 -18.78
N VAL A 397 30.28 3.09 -19.30
CA VAL A 397 30.05 4.34 -18.59
C VAL A 397 28.99 5.11 -19.36
N VAL A 398 27.97 5.59 -18.63
CA VAL A 398 26.97 6.52 -19.15
C VAL A 398 27.11 7.84 -18.42
N THR A 399 27.26 8.94 -19.16
CA THR A 399 27.36 10.28 -18.56
C THR A 399 26.05 11.04 -18.67
N ILE A 400 25.93 12.12 -17.89
CA ILE A 400 24.77 13.00 -17.95
C ILE A 400 24.66 13.68 -19.31
N GLU A 401 25.78 13.99 -19.97
CA GLU A 401 25.81 14.59 -21.30
C GLU A 401 25.21 13.66 -22.35
N GLU A 402 25.46 12.35 -22.26
CA GLU A 402 24.87 11.36 -23.17
C GLU A 402 23.36 11.26 -22.97
N ILE A 403 22.89 11.27 -21.72
CA ILE A 403 21.46 11.30 -21.38
C ILE A 403 20.83 12.60 -21.94
N GLN A 404 21.48 13.74 -21.75
CA GLN A 404 21.01 15.05 -22.24
C GLN A 404 21.04 15.16 -23.77
N GLN A 405 22.02 14.55 -24.43
CA GLN A 405 22.09 14.48 -25.88
C GLN A 405 20.91 13.68 -26.44
N GLN A 406 20.48 12.63 -25.74
CA GLN A 406 19.39 11.77 -26.17
C GLN A 406 18.00 12.35 -25.86
N TYR A 407 17.80 12.90 -24.66
CA TYR A 407 16.46 13.29 -24.17
C TYR A 407 16.28 14.80 -23.95
N GLY A 408 17.36 15.58 -24.11
CA GLY A 408 17.41 16.99 -23.75
C GLY A 408 17.71 17.22 -22.26
N VAL A 409 18.05 18.46 -21.93
CA VAL A 409 18.24 18.90 -20.54
C VAL A 409 16.89 18.88 -19.81
N ARG A 410 16.91 18.42 -18.56
CA ARG A 410 15.72 18.41 -17.70
C ARG A 410 15.15 19.82 -17.56
N THR A 411 13.90 20.01 -18.01
CA THR A 411 13.22 21.33 -18.00
C THR A 411 11.81 21.22 -17.40
N PRO A 412 11.46 22.03 -16.37
CA PRO A 412 12.28 23.03 -15.68
C PRO A 412 13.49 22.44 -14.96
N GLY A 413 14.57 23.24 -14.85
CA GLY A 413 15.77 22.89 -14.09
C GLY A 413 15.68 23.29 -12.60
N PRO A 414 16.80 23.24 -11.86
CA PRO A 414 16.87 23.47 -10.41
C PRO A 414 16.15 24.70 -9.86
N ASP A 415 16.23 25.82 -10.58
CA ASP A 415 15.69 27.10 -10.13
C ASP A 415 14.17 27.21 -10.27
N GLN A 416 13.56 26.35 -11.08
CA GLN A 416 12.14 26.44 -11.45
C GLN A 416 11.36 25.16 -11.14
N SER A 417 12.04 24.09 -10.70
CA SER A 417 11.37 22.85 -10.33
C SER A 417 10.55 23.02 -9.07
N ARG A 418 9.40 22.35 -9.06
CA ARG A 418 8.54 22.24 -7.88
C ARG A 418 9.30 21.55 -6.75
N ARG A 419 9.14 22.07 -5.53
CA ARG A 419 9.70 21.49 -4.31
C ARG A 419 8.61 21.11 -3.31
N ASP A 420 7.44 21.72 -3.39
CA ASP A 420 6.32 21.45 -2.49
C ASP A 420 5.31 20.49 -3.13
N TYR A 421 5.07 19.38 -2.44
CA TYR A 421 4.21 18.29 -2.90
C TYR A 421 3.13 17.96 -1.87
N ARG A 422 1.90 17.74 -2.33
CA ARG A 422 0.80 17.23 -1.51
C ARG A 422 0.34 15.85 -1.95
N ILE A 423 0.15 14.95 -0.98
CA ILE A 423 -0.32 13.57 -1.17
C ILE A 423 -1.66 13.39 -0.46
N ILE A 424 -2.69 12.96 -1.19
CA ILE A 424 -3.93 12.47 -0.58
C ILE A 424 -3.75 11.00 -0.25
N PHE A 425 -3.94 10.61 1.01
CA PHE A 425 -4.07 9.20 1.38
C PHE A 425 -5.55 8.80 1.29
N LEU A 426 -5.83 7.83 0.43
CA LEU A 426 -7.18 7.36 0.13
C LEU A 426 -7.28 5.87 0.45
N ALA A 427 -8.13 5.50 1.40
CA ALA A 427 -8.41 4.12 1.74
C ALA A 427 -9.76 3.68 1.16
N GLU A 428 -9.74 2.66 0.31
CA GLU A 428 -10.94 1.99 -0.19
C GLU A 428 -11.35 0.86 0.76
N SER A 429 -12.61 0.90 1.20
CA SER A 429 -13.24 -0.13 2.03
C SER A 429 -14.45 -0.74 1.34
N LEU A 430 -14.83 -1.97 1.72
CA LEU A 430 -15.89 -2.73 1.05
C LEU A 430 -17.19 -2.73 1.83
N GLY A 431 -18.14 -1.93 1.34
CA GLY A 431 -19.50 -1.82 1.88
C GLY A 431 -19.60 -1.43 3.35
N ARG A 432 -18.60 -0.70 3.85
CA ARG A 432 -18.53 -0.14 5.21
C ARG A 432 -17.61 1.06 5.25
N TYR A 433 -17.83 1.95 6.21
CA TYR A 433 -16.81 2.92 6.60
C TYR A 433 -15.67 2.26 7.39
N LEU A 434 -14.51 2.91 7.38
CA LEU A 434 -13.44 2.58 8.32
C LEU A 434 -13.86 2.93 9.76
N THR A 435 -13.44 2.12 10.72
CA THR A 435 -13.61 2.39 12.15
C THR A 435 -12.69 3.55 12.60
N PRO A 436 -12.95 4.15 13.78
CA PRO A 436 -12.04 5.13 14.38
C PRO A 436 -10.59 4.64 14.49
N GLN A 437 -10.37 3.37 14.82
CA GLN A 437 -9.04 2.76 14.94
C GLN A 437 -8.34 2.65 13.57
N GLU A 438 -9.05 2.20 12.54
CA GLU A 438 -8.53 2.15 11.17
C GLU A 438 -8.15 3.56 10.68
N MET A 439 -9.04 4.55 10.90
CA MET A 439 -8.79 5.95 10.55
C MET A 439 -7.62 6.55 11.34
N ALA A 440 -7.47 6.23 12.63
CA ALA A 440 -6.33 6.64 13.44
C ALA A 440 -5.02 6.08 12.88
N PHE A 441 -4.99 4.77 12.61
CA PHE A 441 -3.83 4.06 12.09
C PHE A 441 -3.32 4.69 10.79
N TYR A 442 -4.21 4.84 9.79
CA TYR A 442 -3.82 5.44 8.51
C TYR A 442 -3.47 6.93 8.62
N THR A 443 -4.13 7.67 9.53
CA THR A 443 -3.81 9.09 9.76
C THR A 443 -2.41 9.27 10.32
N ILE A 444 -1.97 8.39 11.22
CA ILE A 444 -0.60 8.41 11.76
C ILE A 444 0.42 8.14 10.66
N LEU A 445 0.16 7.16 9.79
CA LEU A 445 1.01 6.89 8.64
C LEU A 445 1.08 8.10 7.69
N ALA A 446 -0.06 8.68 7.31
CA ALA A 446 -0.12 9.84 6.43
C ALA A 446 0.62 11.05 7.02
N LYS A 447 0.45 11.33 8.32
CA LYS A 447 1.18 12.42 9.00
C LYS A 447 2.69 12.20 8.98
N LYS A 448 3.14 10.97 9.23
CA LYS A 448 4.57 10.67 9.34
C LYS A 448 5.35 10.95 8.06
N VAL A 449 4.75 10.67 6.91
CA VAL A 449 5.38 10.91 5.59
C VAL A 449 5.67 12.40 5.35
N ALA A 450 4.82 13.28 5.88
CA ALA A 450 4.91 14.73 5.79
C ALA A 450 5.63 15.38 6.98
N GLU A 451 6.16 14.61 7.92
CA GLU A 451 6.86 15.17 9.08
C GLU A 451 8.18 15.81 8.65
N THR A 452 8.44 17.02 9.13
CA THR A 452 9.75 17.66 8.94
C THR A 452 10.79 17.00 9.82
N VAL A 453 11.91 16.61 9.22
CA VAL A 453 13.06 16.06 9.93
C VAL A 453 14.03 17.20 10.26
N PRO A 454 14.32 17.48 11.54
CA PRO A 454 15.25 18.54 11.94
C PRO A 454 16.61 18.43 11.23
N LEU A 455 17.22 19.56 10.90
CA LEU A 455 18.52 19.61 10.18
C LEU A 455 19.68 18.93 10.93
N GLY A 456 19.58 18.76 12.25
CA GLY A 456 20.60 18.11 13.08
C GLY A 456 20.48 16.58 13.16
N ASP A 457 19.36 16.01 12.72
CA ASP A 457 19.09 14.57 12.83
C ASP A 457 19.78 13.82 11.66
N PRO A 458 19.91 12.48 11.71
CA PRO A 458 20.31 11.70 10.54
C PRO A 458 19.26 11.82 9.41
N ASP A 459 19.67 11.56 8.17
CA ASP A 459 18.69 11.37 7.09
C ASP A 459 17.90 10.08 7.35
N PRO A 460 16.59 10.09 7.05
CA PRO A 460 15.76 8.92 7.27
C PRO A 460 16.22 7.77 6.39
N TYR A 461 16.25 6.56 6.96
CA TYR A 461 16.56 5.36 6.20
C TYR A 461 15.30 4.76 5.60
N VAL A 462 15.07 5.03 4.32
CA VAL A 462 13.93 4.50 3.58
C VAL A 462 14.21 3.05 3.23
N GLN A 463 13.64 2.10 3.99
CA GLN A 463 13.87 0.65 3.82
C GLN A 463 12.54 -0.15 3.74
N GLN A 464 12.62 -1.43 3.36
CA GLN A 464 11.43 -2.30 3.22
C GLN A 464 10.60 -2.46 4.49
N LEU A 465 11.21 -2.28 5.66
CA LEU A 465 10.58 -2.40 6.98
C LEU A 465 10.76 -1.11 7.78
N GLY A 466 10.23 -0.01 7.24
CA GLY A 466 10.18 1.29 7.89
C GLY A 466 9.09 2.16 7.29
N TRP A 467 8.66 3.19 8.01
CA TRP A 467 7.73 4.22 7.55
C TRP A 467 8.21 5.58 8.04
N VAL A 468 9.00 6.24 7.21
CA VAL A 468 9.76 7.44 7.57
C VAL A 468 9.26 8.67 6.81
N ALA A 469 9.66 9.85 7.26
CA ALA A 469 9.41 11.11 6.56
C ALA A 469 10.15 11.16 5.22
N LEU A 470 9.54 11.77 4.20
CA LEU A 470 10.12 11.84 2.85
C LEU A 470 10.95 13.10 2.59
N GLU A 471 10.79 14.14 3.41
CA GLU A 471 11.40 15.47 3.19
C GLU A 471 12.91 15.38 2.94
N ARG A 472 13.65 14.72 3.82
CA ARG A 472 15.12 14.62 3.71
C ARG A 472 15.59 13.51 2.78
N PHE A 473 14.78 12.50 2.52
CA PHE A 473 15.09 11.49 1.53
C PHE A 473 15.27 12.13 0.15
N PHE A 474 14.30 12.95 -0.29
CA PHE A 474 14.42 13.70 -1.54
C PHE A 474 15.36 14.91 -1.38
N GLY A 475 15.30 15.60 -0.24
CA GLY A 475 16.21 16.67 0.12
C GLY A 475 16.05 17.92 -0.74
N HIS A 476 17.11 18.75 -0.78
CA HIS A 476 17.14 19.99 -1.58
C HIS A 476 15.93 20.91 -1.35
N GLY A 477 15.44 21.01 -0.11
CA GLY A 477 14.32 21.89 0.22
C GLY A 477 12.98 21.44 -0.36
N THR A 478 12.82 20.16 -0.73
CA THR A 478 11.48 19.60 -0.96
C THR A 478 10.67 19.63 0.31
N SER A 479 9.35 19.78 0.21
CA SER A 479 8.41 19.66 1.31
C SER A 479 7.24 18.74 0.92
N TRP A 480 6.64 18.09 1.92
CA TRP A 480 5.54 17.14 1.72
C TRP A 480 4.40 17.46 2.67
N GLU A 481 3.18 17.44 2.15
CA GLU A 481 1.96 17.67 2.94
C GLU A 481 0.96 16.55 2.69
N THR A 482 0.26 16.13 3.74
CA THR A 482 -0.85 15.16 3.64
C THR A 482 -2.16 15.69 4.20
N ALA A 483 -2.19 16.94 4.67
CA ALA A 483 -3.41 17.56 5.14
C ALA A 483 -4.42 17.67 3.97
N LEU A 484 -5.66 17.26 4.23
CA LEU A 484 -6.75 17.37 3.28
C LEU A 484 -7.28 18.80 3.24
N ASP A 485 -7.54 19.29 2.03
CA ASP A 485 -8.06 20.63 1.76
C ASP A 485 -9.44 20.51 1.14
N PHE A 486 -10.48 20.61 1.97
CA PHE A 486 -11.89 20.48 1.57
C PHE A 486 -12.41 21.73 0.86
N LYS A 487 -13.44 21.56 0.02
CA LYS A 487 -14.09 22.64 -0.75
C LYS A 487 -14.92 23.59 0.08
#